data_AF-A0A349PB26-F1
#
_entry.id   AF-A0A349PB26-F1
#
_cell.length_a   1.000
_cell.length_b   1.000
_cell.length_c   1.000
_cell.angle_alpha   90.00
_cell.angle_beta   90.00
_cell.angle_gamma   90.00
#
_symmetry.space_group_name_H-M   'P 1'
#
loop_
_entity.id
_entity.type
_entity.pdbx_description
1 polymer ?
#
loop_
_entity_poly.entity_id
_entity_poly.type
_entity_poly.pdbx_seq_one_letter_code
_entity_poly.pdbx_strand_id
1 'polypeptide(L)'
;MTKSKTFWAAAAFISLAAMAFSGYSIYERVSLHFSGDTIEVRPVPLPPAPAAETAAQAPEAAAPEETNPAVTTKGAQAAEQAETEKIKAVKTAFSYKDPKAKSVKIAGSFTSWKDVKLTKKNGAWETVIYILPGTYPYHFTVDGKKKLDPGKPKAPTGDSLVDVN
;
A
#
# COMPACT_ATOMS: atom_id res chain seq x y z
N MET A 1 35.22 22.03 40.36
CA MET A 1 35.63 21.91 38.93
C MET A 1 34.49 22.41 38.06
N THR A 2 34.57 23.66 37.58
CA THR A 2 33.56 24.29 36.73
C THR A 2 33.90 24.00 35.26
N LYS A 3 33.03 23.26 34.55
CA LYS A 3 33.24 22.97 33.12
C LYS A 3 33.17 24.29 32.33
N SER A 4 34.14 24.51 31.46
CA SER A 4 34.30 25.75 30.68
C SER A 4 33.13 25.95 29.71
N LYS A 5 32.84 27.21 29.37
CA LYS A 5 31.80 27.58 28.37
C LYS A 5 32.00 26.87 27.02
N THR A 6 33.25 26.53 26.69
CA THR A 6 33.60 25.75 25.49
C THR A 6 33.08 24.30 25.52
N PHE A 7 32.97 23.69 26.69
CA PHE A 7 32.41 22.34 26.84
C PHE A 7 30.90 22.32 26.56
N TRP A 8 30.16 23.29 27.10
CA TRP A 8 28.72 23.41 26.85
C TRP A 8 28.41 23.78 25.39
N ALA A 9 29.23 24.63 24.76
CA ALA A 9 29.11 24.93 23.34
C ALA A 9 29.35 23.67 22.48
N ALA A 10 30.42 22.91 22.74
CA ALA A 10 30.72 21.69 22.00
C ALA A 10 29.61 20.62 22.16
N ALA A 11 29.06 20.45 23.37
CA ALA A 11 27.94 19.55 23.62
C ALA A 11 26.67 19.96 22.85
N ALA A 12 26.39 21.27 22.75
CA ALA A 12 25.26 21.77 21.98
C ALA A 12 25.41 21.51 20.47
N PHE A 13 26.62 21.69 19.91
CA PHE A 13 26.89 21.37 18.50
C PHE A 13 26.74 19.87 18.18
N ILE A 14 27.22 19.00 19.08
CA ILE A 14 27.08 17.54 18.90
C ILE A 14 25.59 17.14 18.95
N SER A 15 24.79 17.74 19.84
CA SER A 15 23.35 17.51 19.90
C SER A 15 22.64 17.97 18.63
N LEU A 16 23.00 19.14 18.09
CA LEU A 16 22.45 19.66 16.84
C LEU A 16 22.79 18.73 15.65
N ALA A 17 24.03 18.26 15.59
CA ALA A 17 24.46 17.31 14.57
C ALA A 17 23.71 15.97 14.69
N ALA A 18 23.47 15.48 15.91
CA ALA A 18 22.68 14.28 16.14
C ALA A 18 21.21 14.44 15.73
N MET A 19 20.59 15.60 16.00
CA MET A 19 19.23 15.91 15.54
C MET A 19 19.15 15.99 14.01
N ALA A 20 20.11 16.67 13.37
CA ALA A 20 20.18 16.75 11.92
C ALA A 20 20.36 15.36 11.28
N PHE A 21 21.25 14.53 11.84
CA PHE A 21 21.47 13.17 11.37
C PHE A 21 20.25 12.26 11.59
N SER A 22 19.57 12.38 12.73
CA SER A 22 18.34 11.64 13.00
C SER A 22 17.23 12.04 12.03
N GLY A 23 17.02 13.35 11.83
CA GLY A 23 16.07 13.87 10.85
C GLY A 23 16.40 13.42 9.42
N TYR A 24 17.67 13.44 9.03
CA TYR A 24 18.13 12.95 7.73
C TYR A 24 17.90 11.45 7.56
N SER A 25 18.16 10.63 8.59
CA SER A 25 17.93 9.18 8.54
C SER A 25 16.46 8.79 8.40
N ILE A 26 15.57 9.55 9.06
CA ILE A 26 14.12 9.38 8.96
C ILE A 26 13.66 9.86 7.58
N TYR A 27 14.19 10.98 7.10
CA TYR A 27 13.89 11.52 5.78
C TYR A 27 14.31 10.56 4.65
N GLU A 28 15.51 9.97 4.69
CA GLU A 28 15.92 8.96 3.69
C GLU A 28 15.00 7.74 3.71
N ARG A 29 14.59 7.29 4.90
CA ARG A 29 13.68 6.13 5.02
C ARG A 29 12.29 6.42 4.48
N VAL A 30 11.75 7.62 4.72
CA VAL A 30 10.44 8.05 4.20
C VAL A 30 10.52 8.35 2.71
N SER A 31 11.59 9.01 2.26
CA SER A 31 11.81 9.33 0.85
C SER A 31 11.91 8.08 -0.03
N LEU A 32 12.60 7.02 0.43
CA LEU A 32 12.64 5.74 -0.29
C LEU A 32 11.28 5.02 -0.36
N HIS A 33 10.37 5.27 0.58
CA HIS A 33 9.03 4.66 0.57
C HIS A 33 7.99 5.45 -0.22
N PHE A 34 8.22 6.73 -0.50
CA PHE A 34 7.27 7.57 -1.26
C PHE A 34 7.76 7.98 -2.67
N SER A 35 9.03 7.75 -3.03
CA SER A 35 9.56 8.15 -4.35
C SER A 35 9.14 7.23 -5.53
N GLY A 36 8.32 6.20 -5.29
CA GLY A 36 7.94 5.21 -6.31
C GLY A 36 6.46 5.17 -6.71
N ASP A 37 5.56 5.81 -5.96
CA ASP A 37 4.11 5.69 -6.15
C ASP A 37 3.48 6.97 -6.73
N THR A 38 4.16 7.63 -7.66
CA THR A 38 3.38 8.41 -8.64
C THR A 38 2.63 7.37 -9.46
N ILE A 39 1.34 7.18 -9.18
CA ILE A 39 0.44 6.47 -10.06
C ILE A 39 0.38 7.26 -11.37
N GLU A 40 1.35 7.01 -12.24
CA GLU A 40 1.23 7.31 -13.66
C GLU A 40 0.12 6.39 -14.14
N VAL A 41 -1.11 6.92 -14.19
CA VAL A 41 -2.24 6.26 -14.85
C VAL A 41 -1.87 6.22 -16.33
N ARG A 42 -1.04 5.25 -16.72
CA ARG A 42 -0.94 4.84 -18.10
C ARG A 42 -2.26 4.17 -18.41
N PRO A 43 -3.09 4.71 -19.33
CA PRO A 43 -4.22 3.95 -19.82
C PRO A 43 -3.67 2.60 -20.30
N VAL A 44 -4.21 1.52 -19.76
CA VAL A 44 -3.88 0.16 -20.19
C VAL A 44 -4.01 0.15 -21.71
N PRO A 45 -2.95 -0.21 -22.47
CA PRO A 45 -3.10 -0.39 -23.90
C PRO A 45 -4.17 -1.47 -24.09
N LEU A 46 -5.33 -1.05 -24.60
CA LEU A 46 -6.39 -1.95 -24.99
C LEU A 46 -5.77 -3.05 -25.88
N PRO A 47 -6.02 -4.35 -25.61
CA PRO A 47 -5.65 -5.37 -26.58
C PRO A 47 -6.31 -4.99 -27.92
N PRO A 48 -5.58 -5.04 -29.04
CA PRO A 48 -6.14 -4.64 -30.32
C PRO A 48 -7.33 -5.55 -30.63
N ALA A 49 -8.54 -5.00 -30.54
CA ALA A 49 -9.67 -5.56 -31.26
C ALA A 49 -9.28 -5.53 -32.75
N PRO A 50 -9.33 -6.66 -33.46
CA PRO A 50 -8.89 -6.69 -34.84
C PRO A 50 -9.84 -5.85 -35.71
N ALA A 51 -9.20 -4.96 -36.49
CA ALA A 51 -9.65 -4.36 -37.75
C ALA A 51 -10.41 -3.01 -37.75
N ALA A 52 -9.96 -2.19 -38.71
CA ALA A 52 -10.53 -0.98 -39.33
C ALA A 52 -10.27 0.36 -38.59
N GLU A 53 -9.16 1.06 -38.88
CA GLU A 53 -9.00 2.07 -39.96
C GLU A 53 -9.89 3.33 -39.83
N THR A 54 -9.27 4.50 -39.56
CA THR A 54 -9.42 5.78 -40.32
C THR A 54 -9.34 7.05 -39.44
N ALA A 55 -8.39 7.92 -39.83
CA ALA A 55 -8.31 9.40 -39.71
C ALA A 55 -8.47 10.07 -38.32
N ALA A 56 -7.42 10.62 -37.70
CA ALA A 56 -6.80 11.93 -37.97
C ALA A 56 -7.70 13.15 -37.72
N GLN A 57 -7.43 13.91 -36.63
CA GLN A 57 -7.17 15.36 -36.60
C GLN A 57 -7.25 15.93 -35.17
N ALA A 58 -6.20 16.62 -34.73
CA ALA A 58 -6.21 17.63 -33.67
C ALA A 58 -6.59 18.99 -34.31
N PRO A 59 -7.07 20.04 -33.59
CA PRO A 59 -6.20 20.73 -32.63
C PRO A 59 -6.91 21.48 -31.46
N GLU A 60 -6.07 22.03 -30.57
CA GLU A 60 -6.15 23.38 -29.99
C GLU A 60 -7.07 23.73 -28.78
N ALA A 61 -6.35 24.19 -27.74
CA ALA A 61 -6.61 25.35 -26.90
C ALA A 61 -7.52 25.29 -25.66
N ALA A 62 -6.97 26.00 -24.66
CA ALA A 62 -7.61 26.67 -23.54
C ALA A 62 -7.91 25.82 -22.30
N ALA A 63 -6.96 25.87 -21.37
CA ALA A 63 -7.30 26.05 -19.96
C ALA A 63 -8.21 27.28 -19.81
N PRO A 64 -9.13 27.25 -18.83
CA PRO A 64 -8.85 28.09 -17.68
C PRO A 64 -8.98 27.31 -16.36
N GLU A 65 -8.10 27.72 -15.46
CA GLU A 65 -8.09 27.40 -14.05
C GLU A 65 -9.38 27.83 -13.33
N GLU A 66 -9.57 27.17 -12.19
CA GLU A 66 -10.28 27.65 -10.99
C GLU A 66 -11.80 27.89 -11.09
N THR A 67 -12.55 27.01 -10.43
CA THR A 67 -13.29 27.35 -9.19
C THR A 67 -14.07 26.12 -8.73
N ASN A 68 -13.84 25.69 -7.49
CA ASN A 68 -14.77 24.81 -6.79
C ASN A 68 -16.11 25.56 -6.64
N PRO A 69 -17.26 24.96 -6.95
CA PRO A 69 -17.99 24.30 -5.87
C PRO A 69 -18.66 22.97 -6.29
N ALA A 70 -18.93 22.14 -5.28
CA ALA A 70 -19.75 20.94 -5.32
C ALA A 70 -20.87 20.93 -6.37
N VAL A 71 -21.03 19.83 -7.12
CA VAL A 71 -22.34 19.20 -7.33
C VAL A 71 -22.18 17.69 -7.54
N THR A 72 -22.63 16.93 -6.56
CA THR A 72 -22.98 15.52 -6.62
C THR A 72 -24.13 15.30 -7.61
N THR A 73 -24.25 14.06 -8.10
CA THR A 73 -25.47 13.41 -8.64
C THR A 73 -25.79 13.55 -10.13
N LYS A 74 -25.37 12.55 -10.92
CA LYS A 74 -26.30 11.70 -11.70
C LYS A 74 -25.69 10.32 -12.00
N GLY A 75 -25.67 9.52 -10.96
CA GLY A 75 -25.49 8.06 -10.97
C GLY A 75 -26.32 7.44 -9.84
N ALA A 76 -27.46 8.06 -9.53
CA ALA A 76 -28.49 7.52 -8.65
C ALA A 76 -29.38 6.61 -9.51
N GLN A 77 -28.96 5.35 -9.67
CA GLN A 77 -29.82 4.17 -9.86
C GLN A 77 -28.96 2.89 -9.99
N ALA A 78 -28.22 2.60 -8.93
CA ALA A 78 -27.89 1.25 -8.46
C ALA A 78 -27.60 1.30 -6.94
N ALA A 79 -28.25 2.25 -6.27
CA ALA A 79 -28.19 2.52 -4.84
C ALA A 79 -29.63 2.63 -4.34
N GLU A 80 -30.45 1.63 -4.65
CA GLU A 80 -31.79 1.48 -4.09
C GLU A 80 -32.18 -0.01 -4.01
N GLN A 81 -31.23 -0.82 -3.55
CA GLN A 81 -31.51 -2.02 -2.75
C GLN A 81 -30.47 -2.05 -1.61
N ALA A 82 -30.44 -0.95 -0.86
CA ALA A 82 -30.04 -1.02 0.54
C ALA A 82 -31.22 -1.61 1.32
N GLU A 83 -31.45 -2.90 1.16
CA GLU A 83 -32.01 -3.67 2.26
C GLU A 83 -30.83 -3.96 3.19
N THR A 84 -31.02 -3.68 4.47
CA THR A 84 -30.01 -3.70 5.52
C THR A 84 -29.46 -5.11 5.78
N GLU A 85 -28.63 -5.63 4.88
CA GLU A 85 -27.75 -6.74 5.21
C GLU A 85 -26.49 -6.17 5.87
N LYS A 86 -26.38 -6.36 7.18
CA LYS A 86 -25.18 -6.07 7.94
C LYS A 86 -23.98 -6.69 7.19
N ILE A 87 -23.11 -5.87 6.60
CA ILE A 87 -21.87 -6.34 5.97
C ILE A 87 -21.02 -6.93 7.10
N LYS A 88 -21.03 -8.26 7.22
CA LYS A 88 -20.30 -8.98 8.25
C LYS A 88 -18.86 -9.19 7.77
N ALA A 89 -17.91 -9.08 8.70
CA ALA A 89 -16.54 -9.46 8.40
C ALA A 89 -16.45 -10.98 8.20
N VAL A 90 -15.86 -11.38 7.08
CA VAL A 90 -15.62 -12.77 6.69
C VAL A 90 -14.31 -13.23 7.32
N LYS A 91 -14.34 -14.41 7.94
CA LYS A 91 -13.17 -15.04 8.55
C LYS A 91 -12.25 -15.57 7.43
N THR A 92 -11.20 -14.84 7.11
CA THR A 92 -10.25 -15.19 6.04
C THR A 92 -8.99 -15.81 6.63
N ALA A 93 -8.68 -17.04 6.23
CA ALA A 93 -7.49 -17.75 6.65
C ALA A 93 -6.36 -17.56 5.62
N PHE A 94 -5.21 -17.09 6.08
CA PHE A 94 -3.99 -16.97 5.29
C PHE A 94 -3.04 -18.08 5.70
N SER A 95 -2.51 -18.80 4.71
CA SER A 95 -1.52 -19.84 4.93
C SER A 95 -0.30 -19.63 4.05
N TYR A 96 0.89 -19.87 4.62
CA TYR A 96 2.15 -19.78 3.90
C TYR A 96 3.01 -21.00 4.22
N LYS A 97 3.38 -21.77 3.19
CA LYS A 97 4.15 -23.00 3.32
C LYS A 97 5.63 -22.71 3.15
N ASP A 98 6.36 -22.66 4.25
CA ASP A 98 7.82 -22.60 4.24
C ASP A 98 8.41 -23.31 5.47
N PRO A 99 9.04 -24.49 5.27
CA PRO A 99 9.62 -25.26 6.36
C PRO A 99 10.89 -24.63 6.94
N LYS A 100 11.61 -23.79 6.16
CA LYS A 100 12.89 -23.18 6.54
C LYS A 100 12.70 -21.82 7.22
N ALA A 101 11.55 -21.18 7.04
CA ALA A 101 11.23 -19.90 7.66
C ALA A 101 11.27 -19.99 9.20
N LYS A 102 11.92 -19.01 9.84
CA LYS A 102 11.92 -18.87 11.31
C LYS A 102 10.78 -17.99 11.81
N SER A 103 10.39 -17.00 11.01
CA SER A 103 9.32 -16.06 11.30
C SER A 103 8.60 -15.67 10.02
N VAL A 104 7.27 -15.71 10.06
CA VAL A 104 6.43 -15.25 8.96
C VAL A 104 5.44 -14.24 9.49
N LYS A 105 5.32 -13.11 8.80
CA LYS A 105 4.32 -12.09 9.05
C LYS A 105 3.53 -11.80 7.78
N ILE A 106 2.35 -11.23 7.92
CA ILE A 106 1.54 -10.73 6.82
C ILE A 106 1.25 -9.24 7.05
N ALA A 107 1.29 -8.48 5.97
CA ALA A 107 0.86 -7.09 5.95
C ALA A 107 0.01 -6.85 4.70
N GLY A 108 -1.07 -6.11 4.85
CA GLY A 108 -1.96 -5.75 3.74
C GLY A 108 -2.81 -4.54 4.08
N SER A 109 -3.62 -4.09 3.12
CA SER A 109 -4.51 -2.93 3.34
C SER A 109 -5.49 -3.13 4.49
N PHE A 110 -5.97 -4.37 4.71
CA PHE A 110 -6.86 -4.73 5.83
C PHE A 110 -6.19 -4.66 7.21
N THR A 111 -4.84 -4.67 7.30
CA THR A 111 -4.10 -4.40 8.56
C THR A 111 -3.49 -3.01 8.60
N SER A 112 -3.83 -2.13 7.64
CA SER A 112 -3.14 -0.86 7.44
C SER A 112 -1.61 -1.04 7.29
N TRP A 113 -1.21 -2.11 6.59
CA TRP A 113 0.19 -2.51 6.39
C TRP A 113 0.96 -2.78 7.69
N LYS A 114 0.26 -3.07 8.79
CA LYS A 114 0.88 -3.52 10.04
C LYS A 114 1.22 -5.00 9.94
N ASP A 115 2.43 -5.31 10.38
CA ASP A 115 2.96 -6.67 10.48
C ASP A 115 2.17 -7.52 11.50
N VAL A 116 1.42 -8.49 11.01
CA VAL A 116 0.74 -9.51 11.83
C VAL A 116 1.52 -10.81 11.76
N LYS A 117 1.96 -11.33 12.90
CA LYS A 117 2.72 -12.60 12.97
C LYS A 117 1.81 -13.79 12.70
N LEU A 118 2.29 -14.74 11.89
CA LEU A 118 1.64 -16.02 11.66
C LEU A 118 2.09 -17.03 12.73
N THR A 119 1.24 -18.01 13.00
CA THR A 119 1.56 -19.12 13.90
C THR A 119 1.87 -20.35 13.07
N LYS A 120 2.99 -21.04 13.38
CA LYS A 120 3.35 -22.28 12.69
C LYS A 120 2.48 -23.44 13.23
N LYS A 121 1.69 -24.05 12.36
CA LYS A 121 0.86 -25.24 12.64
C LYS A 121 1.12 -26.29 11.56
N ASN A 122 1.44 -27.52 11.96
CA ASN A 122 1.64 -28.66 11.04
C ASN A 122 2.60 -28.36 9.86
N GLY A 123 3.65 -27.56 10.10
CA GLY A 123 4.62 -27.19 9.05
C GLY A 123 4.19 -26.06 8.11
N ALA A 124 2.97 -25.53 8.25
CA ALA A 124 2.50 -24.33 7.57
C ALA A 124 2.40 -23.15 8.55
N TRP A 125 2.60 -21.94 8.04
CA TRP A 125 2.34 -20.71 8.78
C TRP A 125 0.91 -20.30 8.52
N GLU A 126 0.12 -20.10 9.56
CA GLU A 126 -1.30 -19.78 9.45
C GLU A 126 -1.68 -18.56 10.30
N THR A 127 -2.59 -17.75 9.79
CA THR A 127 -3.29 -16.73 10.55
C THR A 127 -4.71 -16.57 10.04
N VAL A 128 -5.58 -16.03 10.90
CA VAL A 128 -6.98 -15.79 10.58
C VAL A 128 -7.27 -14.33 10.86
N ILE A 129 -7.83 -13.64 9.87
CA ILE A 129 -8.16 -12.23 9.94
C ILE A 129 -9.59 -12.05 9.46
N TYR A 130 -10.37 -11.28 10.21
CA TYR A 130 -11.73 -10.90 9.82
C TYR A 130 -11.65 -9.69 8.90
N ILE A 131 -12.07 -9.85 7.65
CA ILE A 131 -11.98 -8.82 6.61
C ILE A 131 -13.37 -8.66 6.00
N LEU A 132 -13.77 -7.43 5.69
CA LEU A 132 -15.00 -7.20 4.94
C LEU A 132 -14.88 -7.79 3.52
N PRO A 133 -15.99 -8.15 2.87
CA PRO A 133 -15.96 -8.54 1.47
C PRO A 133 -15.33 -7.44 0.59
N GLY A 134 -14.46 -7.86 -0.32
CA GLY A 134 -13.70 -6.99 -1.21
C GLY A 134 -12.36 -7.59 -1.62
N THR A 135 -11.67 -6.91 -2.53
CA THR A 135 -10.34 -7.30 -3.00
C THR A 135 -9.27 -6.45 -2.32
N TYR A 136 -8.27 -7.08 -1.72
CA TYR A 136 -7.24 -6.41 -0.93
C TYR A 136 -5.82 -6.81 -1.34
N PRO A 137 -4.88 -5.87 -1.52
CA PRO A 137 -3.46 -6.17 -1.66
C PRO A 137 -2.80 -6.55 -0.33
N TYR A 138 -1.89 -7.52 -0.39
CA TYR A 138 -1.12 -8.02 0.75
C TYR A 138 0.22 -8.63 0.32
N HIS A 139 1.12 -8.81 1.29
CA HIS A 139 2.35 -9.58 1.12
C HIS A 139 2.73 -10.31 2.41
N PHE A 140 3.58 -11.32 2.28
CA PHE A 140 4.21 -11.98 3.41
C PHE A 140 5.61 -11.41 3.66
N THR A 141 6.02 -11.36 4.92
CA THR A 141 7.39 -11.03 5.32
C THR A 141 7.98 -12.25 6.02
N VAL A 142 8.90 -12.92 5.34
CA VAL A 142 9.55 -14.16 5.80
C VAL A 142 10.97 -13.82 6.20
N ASP A 143 11.29 -13.95 7.48
CA ASP A 143 12.63 -13.65 8.04
C ASP A 143 13.15 -12.26 7.63
N GLY A 144 12.24 -11.28 7.62
CA GLY A 144 12.53 -9.89 7.26
C GLY A 144 12.55 -9.60 5.75
N LYS A 145 12.30 -10.58 4.89
CA LYS A 145 12.23 -10.40 3.43
C LYS A 145 10.78 -10.44 2.95
N LYS A 146 10.37 -9.43 2.18
CA LYS A 146 9.07 -9.41 1.51
C LYS A 146 8.99 -10.56 0.48
N LYS A 147 7.90 -11.31 0.54
CA LYS A 147 7.59 -12.48 -0.27
C LYS A 147 6.15 -12.39 -0.73
N LEU A 148 5.94 -12.75 -1.99
CA LEU A 148 4.63 -12.81 -2.61
C LEU A 148 4.07 -14.22 -2.47
N ASP A 149 2.74 -14.30 -2.46
CA ASP A 149 2.06 -15.58 -2.59
C ASP A 149 2.07 -16.01 -4.07
N PRO A 150 2.77 -17.10 -4.43
CA PRO A 150 2.86 -17.55 -5.82
C PRO A 150 1.52 -18.04 -6.38
N GLY A 151 0.56 -18.39 -5.52
CA GLY A 151 -0.76 -18.90 -5.92
C GLY A 151 -1.83 -17.83 -6.10
N LYS A 152 -1.50 -16.55 -5.94
CA LYS A 152 -2.45 -15.44 -6.00
C LYS A 152 -2.20 -14.47 -7.14
N PRO A 153 -3.26 -13.82 -7.66
CA PRO A 153 -3.10 -12.76 -8.65
C PRO A 153 -2.24 -11.63 -8.08
N LYS A 154 -1.47 -11.00 -8.96
CA LYS A 154 -0.60 -9.87 -8.60
C LYS A 154 -1.32 -8.57 -8.91
N ALA A 155 -1.26 -7.64 -7.97
CA ALA A 155 -1.65 -6.26 -8.19
C ALA A 155 -0.66 -5.57 -9.14
N PRO A 156 -1.06 -4.48 -9.84
CA PRO A 156 -0.13 -3.62 -10.57
C PRO A 156 1.00 -3.07 -9.69
N THR A 157 0.76 -2.94 -8.38
CA THR A 157 1.75 -2.52 -7.36
C THR A 157 2.79 -3.60 -7.05
N GLY A 158 2.62 -4.82 -7.57
CA GLY A 158 3.50 -5.95 -7.32
C GLY A 158 3.18 -6.75 -6.06
N ASP A 159 2.12 -6.42 -5.32
CA ASP A 159 1.62 -7.19 -4.17
C ASP A 159 0.70 -8.35 -4.59
N SER A 160 0.47 -9.32 -3.69
CA SER A 160 -0.53 -10.38 -3.90
C SER A 160 -1.93 -9.85 -3.60
N LEU A 161 -2.93 -10.26 -4.38
CA LEU A 161 -4.33 -9.91 -4.15
C LEU A 161 -5.07 -11.06 -3.46
N VAL A 162 -5.84 -10.72 -2.43
CA VAL A 162 -6.84 -11.61 -1.84
C VAL A 162 -8.21 -11.08 -2.20
N ASP A 163 -9.06 -11.97 -2.69
CA ASP A 163 -10.46 -11.70 -2.93
C ASP A 163 -11.29 -12.33 -1.80
N VAL A 164 -12.10 -11.52 -1.13
CA VAL A 164 -12.94 -11.91 0.00
C VAL A 164 -14.38 -11.72 -0.45
N ASN A 165 -15.13 -12.82 -0.57
CA ASN A 165 -16.50 -12.82 -1.07
C ASN A 165 -17.46 -13.48 -0.08
#